data_AF-A0A9C9K192-F1
#
_entry.id   AF-A0A9C9K192-F1
#
_cell.length_a   1.000
_cell.length_b   1.000
_cell.length_c   1.000
_cell.angle_alpha   90.00
_cell.angle_beta   90.00
_cell.angle_gamma   90.00
#
_symmetry.space_group_name_H-M   'P 1'
#
loop_
_entity.id
_entity.type
_entity.pdbx_description
1 polymer ?
#
loop_
_entity_poly.entity_id
_entity_poly.type
_entity_poly.pdbx_seq_one_letter_code
_entity_poly.pdbx_strand_id
1 'polypeptide(L)'
;MKGLNWLKGLYRNIITQDAEPSKIATGASVGVFIGIFPTFGLGAVIAVALGWVFKYNRASAIIGSAIMNPITSPLFWSISFTIGVLIWGGDVKYYTHLWHEKGIMAVIKEGALVYLTGNIIVSILLSTITWFLVYYGARRVRRERLGGNDIKILK
;
A
#
# COMPACT_ATOMS: atom_id res chain seq x y z
N MET A 1 2.25 31.33 -8.29
CA MET A 1 1.52 30.05 -8.52
C MET A 1 2.34 28.99 -9.29
N LYS A 2 3.65 28.79 -8.99
CA LYS A 2 4.49 27.79 -9.68
C LYS A 2 4.29 26.34 -9.17
N GLY A 3 3.98 26.17 -7.88
CA GLY A 3 3.84 24.85 -7.26
C GLY A 3 2.66 24.01 -7.76
N LEU A 4 1.51 24.64 -8.04
CA LEU A 4 0.31 23.94 -8.49
C LEU A 4 0.46 23.36 -9.92
N ASN A 5 1.19 24.06 -10.79
CA ASN A 5 1.47 23.60 -12.15
C ASN A 5 2.54 22.49 -12.17
N TRP A 6 3.50 22.53 -11.23
CA TRP A 6 4.45 21.44 -11.03
C TRP A 6 3.78 20.17 -10.50
N LEU A 7 2.90 20.29 -9.50
CA LEU A 7 2.10 19.16 -9.00
C LEU A 7 1.18 18.59 -10.08
N LYS A 8 0.56 19.45 -10.89
CA LYS A 8 -0.20 19.02 -12.08
C LYS A 8 0.69 18.34 -13.12
N GLY A 9 1.92 18.80 -13.32
CA GLY A 9 2.90 18.19 -14.23
C GLY A 9 3.39 16.82 -13.75
N LEU A 10 3.61 16.67 -12.43
CA LEU A 10 3.91 15.39 -11.80
C LEU A 10 2.71 14.45 -11.93
N TYR A 11 1.52 14.88 -11.51
CA TYR A 11 0.26 14.15 -11.65
C TYR A 11 0.03 13.68 -13.09
N ARG A 12 0.24 14.57 -14.05
CA ARG A 12 0.12 14.27 -15.48
C ARG A 12 1.21 13.29 -15.90
N ASN A 13 2.49 13.47 -15.59
CA ASN A 13 3.51 12.46 -15.93
C ASN A 13 3.28 11.10 -15.24
N ILE A 14 2.63 11.07 -14.07
CA ILE A 14 2.32 9.85 -13.32
C ILE A 14 1.13 9.09 -13.94
N ILE A 15 0.12 9.81 -14.42
CA ILE A 15 -1.15 9.27 -14.93
C ILE A 15 -1.21 9.22 -16.47
N THR A 16 -0.34 9.97 -17.14
CA THR A 16 -0.25 10.08 -18.61
C THR A 16 1.09 9.67 -19.19
N GLN A 17 2.07 9.22 -18.39
CA GLN A 17 2.98 8.24 -18.97
C GLN A 17 2.12 7.08 -19.43
N ASP A 18 2.37 6.56 -20.63
CA ASP A 18 1.83 5.31 -21.16
C ASP A 18 2.28 4.10 -20.31
N ALA A 19 2.25 4.24 -18.99
CA ALA A 19 2.50 3.21 -18.02
C ALA A 19 1.42 2.16 -18.22
N GLU A 20 1.88 1.03 -18.73
CA GLU A 20 1.08 -0.17 -18.87
C GLU A 20 0.27 -0.42 -17.57
N PRO A 21 -1.03 -0.77 -17.65
CA PRO A 21 -1.86 -1.01 -16.47
C PRO A 21 -1.21 -1.92 -15.43
N SER A 22 -0.43 -2.91 -15.89
CA SER A 22 0.38 -3.80 -15.06
C SER A 22 1.42 -3.05 -14.21
N LYS A 23 2.14 -2.06 -14.76
CA LYS A 23 3.12 -1.25 -14.03
C LYS A 23 2.48 -0.31 -13.00
N ILE A 24 1.29 0.20 -13.30
CA ILE A 24 0.53 1.03 -12.35
C ILE A 24 0.05 0.16 -11.19
N ALA A 25 -0.54 -0.99 -11.49
CA ALA A 25 -1.01 -1.96 -10.49
C ALA A 25 0.12 -2.47 -9.60
N THR A 26 1.26 -2.84 -10.20
CA THR A 26 2.44 -3.32 -9.47
C THR A 26 3.01 -2.25 -8.56
N GLY A 27 3.09 -1.00 -9.03
CA GLY A 27 3.52 0.09 -8.16
C GLY A 27 2.59 0.27 -6.97
N ALA A 28 1.28 0.34 -7.21
CA ALA A 28 0.28 0.50 -6.14
C ALA A 28 0.31 -0.65 -5.13
N SER A 29 0.40 -1.89 -5.60
CA SER A 29 0.44 -3.07 -4.74
C SER A 29 1.71 -3.11 -3.89
N VAL A 30 2.88 -2.83 -4.48
CA VAL A 30 4.14 -2.73 -3.72
C VAL A 30 4.06 -1.60 -2.70
N GLY A 31 3.49 -0.45 -3.08
CA GLY A 31 3.21 0.65 -2.18
C GLY A 31 2.39 0.22 -0.98
N VAL A 32 1.24 -0.44 -1.21
CA VAL A 32 0.35 -0.93 -0.14
C VAL A 32 1.06 -1.94 0.76
N PHE A 33 1.78 -2.90 0.16
CA PHE A 33 2.53 -3.89 0.92
C PHE A 33 3.54 -3.23 1.86
N ILE A 34 4.41 -2.38 1.32
CA ILE A 34 5.48 -1.72 2.07
C ILE A 34 4.92 -0.67 3.05
N GLY A 35 3.76 -0.08 2.72
CA GLY A 35 3.05 0.86 3.59
C GLY A 35 2.48 0.18 4.84
N ILE A 36 1.91 -1.01 4.70
CA ILE A 36 1.38 -1.80 5.84
C ILE A 36 2.51 -2.44 6.63
N PHE A 37 3.50 -3.00 5.93
CA PHE A 37 4.64 -3.65 6.56
C PHE A 37 5.38 -2.67 7.50
N PRO A 38 5.86 -3.10 8.68
CA PRO A 38 6.44 -2.19 9.66
C PRO A 38 7.79 -1.63 9.21
N THR A 39 7.72 -0.55 8.44
CA THR A 39 8.85 0.18 7.85
C THR A 39 9.24 1.44 8.62
N PHE A 40 8.51 1.73 9.71
CA PHE A 40 8.81 2.81 10.67
C PHE A 40 9.08 4.18 10.00
N GLY A 41 8.23 4.56 9.04
CA GLY A 41 8.31 5.85 8.34
C GLY A 41 9.12 5.83 7.05
N LEU A 42 9.82 4.73 6.73
CA LEU A 42 10.60 4.59 5.50
C LEU A 42 9.79 4.00 4.33
N GLY A 43 8.51 3.68 4.53
CA GLY A 43 7.71 2.93 3.57
C GLY A 43 7.69 3.54 2.16
N ALA A 44 7.41 4.84 2.04
CA ALA A 44 7.40 5.51 0.74
C ALA A 44 8.79 5.52 0.07
N VAL A 45 9.87 5.69 0.85
CA VAL A 45 11.25 5.69 0.34
C VAL A 45 11.61 4.29 -0.19
N ILE A 46 11.31 3.25 0.58
CA ILE A 46 11.54 1.85 0.18
C ILE A 46 10.71 1.51 -1.07
N ALA A 47 9.43 1.89 -1.09
CA ALA A 47 8.55 1.67 -2.22
C ALA A 47 8.99 2.42 -3.48
N VAL A 48 9.64 3.58 -3.38
CA VAL A 48 10.22 4.26 -4.55
C VAL A 48 11.52 3.60 -4.98
N ALA A 49 12.38 3.23 -4.04
CA ALA A 49 13.68 2.60 -4.31
C ALA A 49 13.51 1.26 -5.05
N LEU A 50 12.58 0.42 -4.58
CA LEU A 50 12.21 -0.83 -5.25
C LEU A 50 11.70 -0.60 -6.68
N GLY A 51 11.12 0.58 -6.97
CA GLY A 51 10.64 0.94 -8.30
C GLY A 51 11.75 1.15 -9.33
N TRP A 52 12.99 1.41 -8.90
CA TRP A 52 14.15 1.42 -9.82
C TRP A 52 14.57 0.01 -10.22
N VAL A 53 14.47 -0.95 -9.31
CA VAL A 53 14.83 -2.36 -9.55
C VAL A 53 13.76 -3.05 -10.39
N PHE A 54 12.50 -2.95 -9.97
CA PHE A 54 11.37 -3.66 -10.59
C PHE A 54 10.68 -2.86 -11.70
N LYS A 55 11.09 -1.61 -11.95
CA LYS A 55 10.65 -0.76 -13.08
C LYS A 55 9.12 -0.55 -13.15
N TYR A 56 8.42 -0.52 -12.01
CA TYR A 56 7.00 -0.17 -11.93
C TYR A 56 6.77 1.35 -11.85
N ASN A 57 5.49 1.77 -11.87
CA ASN A 57 5.14 3.19 -11.70
C ASN A 57 5.41 3.63 -10.25
N ARG A 58 6.52 4.36 -10.05
CA ARG A 58 6.98 4.81 -8.73
C ARG A 58 5.96 5.70 -8.01
N ALA A 59 5.15 6.44 -8.74
CA ALA A 59 4.17 7.31 -8.10
C ALA A 59 2.90 6.59 -7.68
N SER A 60 2.45 5.56 -8.41
CA SER A 60 1.42 4.68 -7.87
C SER A 60 1.91 3.96 -6.61
N ALA A 61 3.21 3.67 -6.50
CA ALA A 61 3.80 3.15 -5.26
C ALA A 61 3.79 4.15 -4.10
N ILE A 62 4.08 5.44 -4.36
CA ILE A 62 3.93 6.49 -3.34
C ILE A 62 2.47 6.55 -2.86
N ILE A 63 1.51 6.57 -3.79
CA ILE A 63 0.07 6.60 -3.46
C ILE A 63 -0.33 5.36 -2.65
N GLY A 64 0.11 4.17 -3.08
CA GLY A 64 -0.15 2.93 -2.36
C GLY A 64 0.43 2.93 -0.95
N SER A 65 1.64 3.47 -0.78
CA SER A 65 2.31 3.53 0.54
C SER A 65 1.62 4.46 1.53
N ALA A 66 0.83 5.42 1.05
CA ALA A 66 0.05 6.33 1.90
C ALA A 66 -1.19 5.67 2.53
N ILE A 67 -1.42 4.37 2.28
CA ILE A 67 -2.50 3.61 2.91
C ILE A 67 -2.40 3.63 4.44
N MET A 68 -1.18 3.61 4.98
CA MET A 68 -0.92 3.84 6.40
C MET A 68 -0.61 5.31 6.64
N ASN A 69 -1.49 5.97 7.38
CA ASN A 69 -1.39 7.36 7.82
C ASN A 69 -1.90 7.46 9.27
N PRO A 70 -1.78 8.60 9.98
CA PRO A 70 -2.17 8.69 11.40
C PRO A 70 -3.60 8.22 11.71
N ILE A 71 -4.51 8.29 10.72
CA ILE A 71 -5.91 7.88 10.87
C ILE A 71 -6.05 6.37 10.68
N THR A 72 -5.40 5.79 9.65
CA THR A 72 -5.56 4.37 9.30
C THR A 72 -4.59 3.44 10.03
N SER A 73 -3.47 3.96 10.55
CA SER A 73 -2.43 3.13 11.19
C SER A 73 -2.94 2.33 12.40
N PRO A 74 -3.73 2.91 13.33
CA PRO A 74 -4.28 2.15 14.45
C PRO A 74 -5.15 0.96 14.03
N LEU A 75 -5.86 1.09 12.89
CA LEU A 75 -6.68 0.02 12.33
C LEU A 75 -5.81 -1.12 11.82
N PHE A 76 -4.81 -0.83 10.98
CA PHE A 76 -3.92 -1.86 10.43
C PHE A 76 -3.10 -2.55 11.51
N TRP A 77 -2.66 -1.81 12.54
CA TRP A 77 -1.98 -2.41 13.68
C TRP A 77 -2.88 -3.36 14.45
N SER A 78 -4.12 -2.96 14.74
CA SER A 78 -5.08 -3.79 15.45
C SER A 78 -5.44 -5.06 14.68
N ILE A 79 -5.71 -4.94 13.37
CA ILE A 79 -6.05 -6.09 12.51
C ILE A 79 -4.86 -7.04 12.39
N SER A 80 -3.66 -6.50 12.13
CA SER A 80 -2.45 -7.33 12.01
C SER A 80 -2.12 -8.03 13.32
N PHE A 81 -2.23 -7.33 14.45
CA PHE A 81 -2.00 -7.95 15.76
C PHE A 81 -3.03 -9.06 16.05
N THR A 82 -4.32 -8.78 15.82
CA THR A 82 -5.40 -9.75 16.05
C THR A 82 -5.23 -10.99 15.18
N ILE A 83 -4.94 -10.83 13.88
CA ILE A 83 -4.66 -11.96 12.99
C ILE A 83 -3.44 -12.74 13.46
N GLY A 84 -2.38 -12.04 13.87
CA GLY A 84 -1.21 -12.67 14.46
C GLY A 84 -1.56 -13.54 15.66
N VAL A 85 -2.31 -13.00 16.62
CA VAL A 85 -2.72 -13.70 17.84
C VAL A 85 -3.53 -14.95 17.49
N LEU A 86 -4.48 -14.84 16.55
CA LEU A 86 -5.29 -15.97 16.08
C LEU A 86 -4.42 -17.08 15.45
N ILE A 87 -3.44 -16.72 14.61
CA ILE A 87 -2.54 -17.69 13.97
C ILE A 87 -1.67 -18.41 15.00
N TRP A 88 -1.23 -17.70 16.03
CA TRP A 88 -0.41 -18.26 17.11
C TRP A 88 -1.25 -18.96 18.21
N GLY A 89 -2.57 -19.03 18.04
CA GLY A 89 -3.47 -19.66 19.01
C GLY A 89 -3.57 -18.94 20.37
N GLY A 90 -3.22 -17.65 20.42
CA GLY A 90 -3.23 -16.86 21.63
C GLY A 90 -4.57 -16.15 21.90
N ASP A 91 -4.62 -15.40 23.01
CA ASP A 91 -5.73 -14.51 23.36
C ASP A 91 -5.23 -13.06 23.36
N VAL A 92 -5.96 -12.15 22.70
CA VAL A 92 -5.64 -10.72 22.68
C VAL A 92 -5.65 -10.14 24.10
N LYS A 93 -6.49 -10.68 25.00
CA LYS A 93 -6.56 -10.25 26.40
C LYS A 93 -5.25 -10.45 27.15
N TYR A 94 -4.45 -11.46 26.79
CA TYR A 94 -3.12 -11.66 27.36
C TYR A 94 -2.25 -10.42 27.17
N TYR A 95 -2.22 -9.89 25.94
CA TYR A 95 -1.42 -8.71 25.61
C TYR A 95 -1.99 -7.42 26.19
N THR A 96 -3.31 -7.32 26.34
CA THR A 96 -3.94 -6.22 27.08
C THR A 96 -3.51 -6.24 28.55
N HIS A 97 -3.54 -7.39 29.23
CA HIS A 97 -3.05 -7.50 30.60
C HIS A 97 -1.55 -7.23 30.71
N LEU A 98 -0.75 -7.77 29.78
CA LEU A 98 0.69 -7.54 29.72
C LEU A 98 1.02 -6.04 29.58
N TRP A 99 0.24 -5.30 28.78
CA TRP A 99 0.35 -3.85 28.68
C TRP A 99 0.11 -3.18 30.04
N HIS A 100 -0.98 -3.53 30.71
CA HIS A 100 -1.37 -2.87 31.97
C HIS A 100 -0.41 -3.18 33.13
N GLU A 101 0.16 -4.39 33.17
CA GLU A 101 1.05 -4.81 34.25
C GLU A 101 2.51 -4.41 34.01
N LYS A 102 3.00 -4.58 32.78
CA LYS A 102 4.43 -4.46 32.43
C LYS A 102 4.73 -3.37 31.41
N GLY A 103 3.71 -2.69 30.89
CA GLY A 103 3.82 -1.61 29.92
C GLY A 103 4.00 -2.08 28.47
N ILE A 104 3.97 -1.12 27.55
CA ILE A 104 4.08 -1.35 26.10
C ILE A 104 5.35 -2.12 25.70
N MET A 105 6.45 -1.94 26.42
CA MET A 105 7.71 -2.59 26.07
C MET A 105 7.65 -4.12 26.20
N ALA A 106 6.86 -4.63 27.15
CA ALA A 106 6.61 -6.06 27.28
C ALA A 106 5.79 -6.59 26.10
N VAL A 107 4.74 -5.85 25.71
CA VAL A 107 3.92 -6.17 24.52
C VAL A 107 4.76 -6.19 23.25
N ILE A 108 5.67 -5.24 23.07
CA ILE A 108 6.57 -5.23 21.91
C ILE A 108 7.47 -6.46 21.92
N LYS A 109 8.10 -6.79 23.05
CA LYS A 109 9.03 -7.92 23.15
C LYS A 109 8.35 -9.26 22.89
N GLU A 110 7.19 -9.49 23.49
CA GLU A 110 6.49 -10.77 23.40
C GLU A 110 5.60 -10.85 22.15
N GLY A 111 5.03 -9.73 21.72
CA GLY A 111 4.11 -9.63 20.60
C GLY A 111 4.76 -9.32 19.25
N ALA A 112 6.08 -9.11 19.16
CA ALA A 112 6.74 -8.74 17.90
C ALA A 112 6.51 -9.77 16.78
N LEU A 113 6.72 -11.06 17.05
CA LEU A 113 6.55 -12.11 16.06
C LEU A 113 5.08 -12.32 15.69
N VAL A 114 4.20 -12.18 16.67
CA VAL A 114 2.75 -12.24 16.48
C VAL A 114 2.30 -11.12 15.55
N TYR A 115 2.68 -9.89 15.86
CA TYR A 115 2.42 -8.72 15.02
C TYR A 115 2.99 -8.86 13.61
N LEU A 116 4.24 -9.33 13.47
CA LEU A 116 4.89 -9.52 12.18
C LEU A 116 4.17 -10.58 11.33
N THR A 117 3.75 -11.67 11.96
CA THR A 117 2.99 -12.74 11.29
C THR A 117 1.70 -12.20 10.68
N GLY A 118 0.91 -11.48 11.47
CA GLY A 118 -0.32 -10.90 10.97
C GLY A 118 -0.08 -9.78 9.95
N ASN A 119 0.98 -8.99 10.10
CA ASN A 119 1.36 -7.98 9.09
C ASN A 119 1.68 -8.61 7.74
N ILE A 120 2.43 -9.72 7.70
CA ILE A 120 2.73 -10.43 6.45
C ILE A 120 1.42 -10.84 5.77
N ILE A 121 0.49 -11.44 6.52
CA ILE A 121 -0.81 -11.88 5.99
C ILE A 121 -1.63 -10.71 5.45
N VAL A 122 -1.81 -9.66 6.26
CA VAL A 122 -2.60 -8.47 5.89
C VAL A 122 -1.97 -7.75 4.70
N SER A 123 -0.65 -7.57 4.70
CA SER A 123 0.09 -6.89 3.63
C SER A 123 -0.02 -7.65 2.32
N ILE A 124 0.13 -8.98 2.32
CA ILE A 124 -0.02 -9.82 1.12
C ILE A 124 -1.45 -9.72 0.60
N LEU A 125 -2.45 -9.90 1.47
CA LEU A 125 -3.85 -9.90 1.08
C LEU A 125 -4.25 -8.58 0.44
N LEU A 126 -3.98 -7.45 1.12
CA LEU A 126 -4.37 -6.13 0.64
C LEU A 126 -3.55 -5.67 -0.56
N SER A 127 -2.26 -6.02 -0.63
CA SER A 127 -1.44 -5.79 -1.82
C SER A 127 -2.00 -6.52 -3.04
N THR A 128 -2.39 -7.79 -2.87
CA THR A 128 -2.96 -8.61 -3.95
C THR A 128 -4.29 -8.03 -4.44
N ILE A 129 -5.20 -7.69 -3.52
CA ILE A 129 -6.48 -7.05 -3.84
C ILE A 129 -6.24 -5.73 -4.57
N THR A 130 -5.32 -4.91 -4.06
CA THR A 130 -4.96 -3.62 -4.68
C THR A 130 -4.47 -3.81 -6.10
N TRP A 131 -3.61 -4.81 -6.36
CA TRP A 131 -3.10 -5.08 -7.68
C TRP A 131 -4.24 -5.34 -8.68
N PHE A 132 -5.19 -6.22 -8.34
CA PHE A 132 -6.32 -6.53 -9.21
C PHE A 132 -7.21 -5.31 -9.45
N LEU A 133 -7.59 -4.59 -8.39
CA LEU A 133 -8.44 -3.41 -8.49
C LEU A 133 -7.81 -2.33 -9.39
N VAL A 134 -6.54 -2.03 -9.17
CA VAL A 134 -5.81 -1.03 -9.95
C VAL A 134 -5.59 -1.50 -11.38
N TYR A 135 -5.25 -2.78 -11.60
CA TYR A 135 -5.05 -3.33 -12.93
C TYR A 135 -6.32 -3.24 -13.78
N TYR A 136 -7.45 -3.70 -13.26
CA TYR A 136 -8.72 -3.68 -14.00
C TYR A 136 -9.24 -2.25 -14.19
N GLY A 137 -9.09 -1.38 -13.17
CA GLY A 137 -9.43 0.03 -13.28
C GLY A 137 -8.60 0.74 -14.35
N ALA A 138 -7.27 0.61 -14.31
CA ALA A 138 -6.37 1.22 -15.30
C ALA A 138 -6.60 0.65 -16.71
N ARG A 139 -6.84 -0.66 -16.84
CA ARG A 139 -7.16 -1.30 -18.13
C ARG A 139 -8.47 -0.78 -18.72
N ARG A 140 -9.50 -0.58 -17.89
CA ARG A 140 -10.78 -0.01 -18.32
C ARG A 140 -10.60 1.40 -18.86
N VAL A 141 -9.95 2.28 -18.09
CA VAL A 141 -9.68 3.67 -18.51
C VAL A 141 -8.87 3.72 -19.80
N ARG A 142 -7.89 2.83 -19.97
CA ARG A 142 -7.09 2.75 -21.21
C ARG A 142 -7.93 2.36 -22.43
N ARG A 143 -8.85 1.39 -22.29
CA ARG A 143 -9.75 0.98 -23.38
C ARG A 143 -10.70 2.09 -23.80
N GLU A 144 -11.29 2.80 -22.84
CA GLU A 144 -12.20 3.91 -23.11
C GLU A 144 -11.49 5.08 -23.82
N ARG A 145 -10.22 5.35 -23.49
CA ARG A 145 -9.40 6.35 -24.18
C ARG A 145 -9.10 5.99 -25.64
N LEU A 146 -8.80 4.71 -25.92
CA LEU A 146 -8.50 4.26 -27.28
C LEU A 146 -9.76 4.28 -28.16
N GLY A 147 -10.87 3.71 -27.67
CA GLY A 147 -12.14 3.73 -28.42
C GLY A 147 -12.73 5.15 -28.60
N GLY A 148 -12.48 6.06 -27.66
CA GLY A 148 -12.87 7.47 -27.79
C GLY A 148 -12.00 8.28 -28.78
N ASN A 149 -10.76 7.87 -29.02
CA ASN A 149 -9.89 8.48 -30.03
C ASN A 149 -10.28 8.04 -31.44
N ASP A 150 -10.67 6.77 -31.64
CA ASP A 150 -11.10 6.27 -32.94
C ASP A 150 -12.37 6.99 -33.45
N ILE A 151 -13.29 7.34 -32.53
CA ILE A 151 -14.51 8.12 -32.85
C ILE A 151 -14.19 9.58 -33.24
N LYS A 152 -13.08 10.14 -32.76
CA LYS A 152 -12.63 11.50 -33.11
C LYS A 152 -11.88 11.58 -34.44
N ILE A 153 -11.33 10.48 -34.93
CA ILE A 153 -10.64 10.43 -36.24
C ILE A 153 -11.66 10.27 -37.38
N LEU A 154 -12.85 9.75 -37.08
CA LEU A 154 -13.94 9.53 -38.04
C LEU A 154 -14.95 10.69 -38.14
N LYS A 155 -14.70 11.82 -37.46
CA LYS A 155 -15.49 13.05 -37.54
C LYS A 155 -14.63 14.21 -38.02
#